data_AF-A0A345D928-F1
#
_entry.id   AF-A0A345D928-F1
#
_cell.length_a   1.000
_cell.length_b   1.000
_cell.length_c   1.000
_cell.angle_alpha   90.00
_cell.angle_beta   90.00
_cell.angle_gamma   90.00
#
_symmetry.space_group_name_H-M   'P 1'
#
loop_
_entity.id
_entity.type
_entity.pdbx_description
1 polymer ?
#
loop_
_entity_poly.entity_id
_entity_poly.type
_entity_poly.pdbx_seq_one_letter_code
_entity_poly.pdbx_strand_id
1 'polypeptide(L)'
;MDTTAIVVIIITTLLTTAAISGFVWFLFSKTLEKDFTLKNIQSIFNKHVEKAKFSSAINELKKINASHLELSVADGHETFFSRAGKQLTSQAKYSAIAVSEQVDLEALKEAIKARNSGMIDFKTFCQQAAKSGVNYWQVQVEGLSCTYFSLANKVIHSETYTDQNIFY
;
A
#
# COMPACT_ATOMS: atom_id res chain seq x y z
N MET A 1 -14.32 27.41 11.52
CA MET A 1 -14.35 27.23 10.06
C MET A 1 -12.95 26.81 9.65
N ASP A 2 -12.78 25.57 9.19
CA ASP A 2 -11.47 24.96 8.93
C ASP A 2 -10.71 25.78 7.88
N THR A 3 -9.53 26.27 8.25
CA THR A 3 -8.67 27.12 7.41
C THR A 3 -8.35 26.44 6.07
N THR A 4 -8.36 25.11 6.04
CA THR A 4 -8.16 24.29 4.84
C THR A 4 -9.35 24.36 3.89
N ALA A 5 -10.58 24.46 4.41
CA ALA A 5 -11.80 24.59 3.61
C ALA A 5 -11.94 26.00 3.00
N ILE A 6 -11.43 27.03 3.69
CA ILE A 6 -11.45 28.42 3.21
C ILE A 6 -10.52 28.59 1.99
N VAL A 7 -9.37 27.94 1.98
CA VAL A 7 -8.42 28.01 0.85
C VAL A 7 -8.98 27.34 -0.41
N VAL A 8 -9.69 26.22 -0.28
CA VAL A 8 -10.29 25.51 -1.43
C VAL A 8 -11.48 26.27 -2.03
N ILE A 9 -12.29 26.92 -1.20
CA ILE A 9 -13.49 27.67 -1.64
C ILE A 9 -13.12 29.00 -2.34
N ILE A 10 -12.01 29.64 -1.95
CA ILE A 10 -11.54 30.87 -2.61
C ILE A 10 -10.97 30.57 -4.01
N ILE A 11 -10.43 29.37 -4.24
CA ILE A 11 -9.79 29.00 -5.52
C ILE A 11 -10.82 28.63 -6.61
N THR A 12 -12.02 28.17 -6.25
CA THR A 12 -13.03 27.75 -7.24
C THR A 12 -13.85 28.89 -7.84
N THR A 13 -13.79 30.11 -7.29
CA THR A 13 -14.63 31.23 -7.74
C THR A 13 -13.98 32.22 -8.72
N LEU A 14 -12.72 32.02 -9.13
CA LEU A 14 -12.09 32.81 -10.20
C LEU A 14 -11.18 31.94 -11.09
N LEU A 15 -11.73 31.29 -12.11
CA LEU A 15 -10.95 30.53 -13.09
C LEU A 15 -11.42 30.80 -14.53
N THR A 16 -10.64 31.57 -15.28
CA THR A 16 -10.65 31.56 -16.76
C THR A 16 -9.27 31.73 -17.40
N THR A 17 -8.17 31.25 -16.78
CA THR A 17 -6.88 31.12 -17.50
C THR A 17 -6.07 29.89 -17.07
N ALA A 18 -5.47 29.19 -18.05
CA ALA A 18 -4.68 27.97 -17.88
C ALA A 18 -3.42 28.12 -16.99
N ALA A 19 -2.95 29.37 -16.80
CA ALA A 19 -1.79 29.67 -15.94
C ALA A 19 -2.11 29.49 -14.46
N ILE A 20 -3.33 29.84 -14.02
CA ILE A 20 -3.76 29.70 -12.62
C ILE A 20 -3.99 28.22 -12.28
N SER A 21 -4.54 27.43 -13.21
CA SER A 21 -4.70 25.98 -13.00
C SER A 21 -3.36 25.25 -12.83
N GLY A 22 -2.31 25.66 -13.56
CA GLY A 22 -0.98 25.08 -13.40
C GLY A 22 -0.33 25.39 -12.05
N PHE A 23 -0.46 26.64 -11.58
CA PHE A 23 0.09 27.05 -10.29
C PHE A 23 -0.68 26.45 -9.09
N VAL A 24 -2.02 26.37 -9.18
CA VAL A 24 -2.85 25.68 -8.18
C VAL A 24 -2.52 24.19 -8.13
N TRP A 25 -2.36 23.54 -9.29
CA TRP A 25 -1.92 22.13 -9.36
C TRP A 25 -0.53 21.93 -8.75
N PHE A 26 0.40 22.84 -9.00
CA PHE A 26 1.75 22.81 -8.41
C PHE A 26 1.74 22.94 -6.88
N LEU A 27 0.94 23.86 -6.32
CA LEU A 27 0.80 24.00 -4.86
C LEU A 27 0.08 22.79 -4.24
N PHE A 28 -0.95 22.27 -4.91
CA PHE A 28 -1.64 21.06 -4.49
C PHE A 28 -0.69 19.85 -4.50
N SER A 29 0.09 19.65 -5.56
CA SER A 29 1.08 18.56 -5.64
C SER A 29 2.15 18.68 -4.57
N LYS A 30 2.64 19.90 -4.30
CA LYS A 30 3.60 20.18 -3.21
C LYS A 30 3.02 19.86 -1.82
N THR A 31 1.73 20.09 -1.63
CA THR A 31 1.04 19.76 -0.38
C THR A 31 0.90 18.24 -0.22
N LEU A 32 0.53 17.53 -1.29
CA LEU A 32 0.45 16.06 -1.31
C LEU A 32 1.82 15.39 -1.06
N GLU A 33 2.91 15.94 -1.61
CA GLU A 33 4.28 15.46 -1.36
C GLU A 33 4.70 15.57 0.11
N LYS A 34 4.21 16.59 0.83
CA LYS A 34 4.51 16.82 2.24
C LYS A 34 3.89 15.76 3.13
N ASP A 35 2.68 15.30 2.80
CA ASP A 35 1.94 14.35 3.62
C ASP A 35 2.34 12.89 3.37
N PHE A 36 3.07 12.61 2.30
CA PHE A 36 3.72 11.31 2.06
C PHE A 36 4.94 11.15 2.98
N THR A 37 4.68 10.71 4.21
CA THR A 37 5.68 10.40 5.24
C THR A 37 5.36 9.08 5.93
N LEU A 38 6.37 8.38 6.45
CA LEU A 38 6.16 7.13 7.18
C LEU A 38 5.23 7.31 8.37
N LYS A 39 5.36 8.44 9.09
CA LYS A 39 4.50 8.78 10.23
C LYS A 39 3.02 8.85 9.84
N ASN A 40 2.71 9.55 8.75
CA ASN A 40 1.32 9.67 8.28
C ASN A 40 0.79 8.33 7.77
N ILE A 41 1.59 7.58 7.01
CA ILE A 41 1.24 6.24 6.52
C ILE A 41 0.94 5.29 7.68
N GLN A 42 1.80 5.24 8.70
CA GLN A 42 1.59 4.45 9.91
C GLN A 42 0.31 4.89 10.65
N SER A 43 0.05 6.20 10.72
CA SER A 43 -1.19 6.71 11.32
C SER A 43 -2.44 6.25 10.55
N ILE A 44 -2.38 6.17 9.22
CA ILE A 44 -3.48 5.64 8.38
C ILE A 44 -3.72 4.17 8.72
N PHE A 45 -2.67 3.34 8.72
CA PHE A 45 -2.83 1.92 9.05
C PHE A 45 -3.36 1.73 10.47
N ASN A 46 -2.75 2.35 11.49
CA ASN A 46 -3.18 2.22 12.89
C ASN A 46 -4.66 2.59 13.09
N LYS A 47 -5.16 3.62 12.39
CA LYS A 47 -6.56 4.05 12.46
C LYS A 47 -7.55 2.99 11.94
N HIS A 48 -7.11 2.14 11.00
CA HIS A 48 -7.97 1.18 10.30
C HIS A 48 -7.66 -0.29 10.63
N VAL A 49 -6.64 -0.55 11.47
CA VAL A 49 -6.27 -1.88 12.00
C VAL A 49 -7.42 -2.51 12.79
N GLU A 50 -8.01 -1.76 13.72
CA GLU A 50 -9.02 -2.32 14.64
C GLU A 50 -10.40 -2.57 14.01
N LYS A 51 -10.64 -2.07 12.79
CA LYS A 51 -12.00 -2.04 12.22
C LYS A 51 -12.19 -2.87 10.95
N ALA A 52 -11.18 -3.61 10.49
CA ALA A 52 -11.24 -4.30 9.21
C ALA A 52 -11.67 -3.36 8.06
N LYS A 53 -11.28 -2.07 8.10
CA LYS A 53 -11.70 -1.06 7.10
C LYS A 53 -10.61 -0.78 6.09
N PHE A 54 -10.09 -1.83 5.45
CA PHE A 54 -9.02 -1.70 4.46
C PHE A 54 -9.37 -0.73 3.32
N SER A 55 -10.62 -0.71 2.85
CA SER A 55 -11.12 0.27 1.87
C SER A 55 -10.96 1.72 2.34
N SER A 56 -11.10 1.97 3.64
CA SER A 56 -10.86 3.31 4.22
C SER A 56 -9.37 3.65 4.26
N ALA A 57 -8.50 2.68 4.58
CA ALA A 57 -7.05 2.87 4.52
C ALA A 57 -6.58 3.18 3.10
N ILE A 58 -7.06 2.43 2.10
CA ILE A 58 -6.77 2.70 0.68
C ILE A 58 -7.23 4.09 0.26
N ASN A 59 -8.43 4.52 0.67
CA ASN A 59 -8.92 5.86 0.36
C ASN A 59 -8.06 6.97 0.99
N GLU A 60 -7.52 6.75 2.20
CA GLU A 60 -6.59 7.70 2.81
C GLU A 60 -5.21 7.67 2.15
N LEU A 61 -4.71 6.51 1.72
CA LEU A 61 -3.48 6.39 0.94
C LEU A 61 -3.57 7.11 -0.41
N LYS A 62 -4.74 7.06 -1.08
CA LYS A 62 -5.00 7.85 -2.30
C LYS A 62 -4.87 9.35 -2.04
N LYS A 63 -5.37 9.84 -0.89
CA LYS A 63 -5.32 11.27 -0.52
C LYS A 63 -3.90 11.79 -0.27
N ILE A 64 -2.93 10.93 0.03
CA ILE A 64 -1.52 11.31 0.19
C ILE A 64 -0.66 10.92 -1.03
N ASN A 65 -1.30 10.68 -2.17
CA ASN A 65 -0.66 10.39 -3.45
C ASN A 65 0.19 9.10 -3.47
N ALA A 66 -0.15 8.11 -2.63
CA ALA A 66 0.45 6.77 -2.71
C ALA A 66 -0.02 6.05 -3.99
N SER A 67 0.92 5.37 -4.64
CA SER A 67 0.68 4.60 -5.86
C SER A 67 0.58 3.10 -5.57
N HIS A 68 1.55 2.58 -4.84
CA HIS A 68 1.63 1.21 -4.38
C HIS A 68 2.52 1.11 -3.15
N LEU A 69 2.48 -0.05 -2.52
CA LEU A 69 3.46 -0.46 -1.52
C LEU A 69 3.94 -1.87 -1.85
N GLU A 70 5.17 -2.17 -1.47
CA GLU A 70 5.75 -3.50 -1.50
C GLU A 70 6.02 -3.95 -0.07
N LEU A 71 5.76 -5.23 0.20
CA LEU A 71 6.05 -5.83 1.49
C LEU A 71 7.03 -6.99 1.29
N SER A 72 8.21 -6.84 1.88
CA SER A 72 9.29 -7.84 1.86
C SER A 72 8.92 -9.01 2.74
N VAL A 73 8.89 -10.21 2.16
CA VAL A 73 8.61 -11.44 2.92
C VAL A 73 9.79 -11.83 3.81
N ALA A 74 11.01 -11.41 3.44
CA ALA A 74 12.21 -11.79 4.17
C ALA A 74 12.22 -11.24 5.60
N ASP A 75 11.75 -10.03 5.85
CA ASP A 75 11.90 -9.34 7.14
C ASP A 75 10.68 -8.45 7.50
N GLY A 76 9.67 -8.43 6.65
CA GLY A 76 8.42 -7.71 6.85
C GLY A 76 8.52 -6.19 6.68
N HIS A 77 9.63 -5.64 6.19
CA HIS A 77 9.68 -4.21 5.90
C HIS A 77 8.73 -3.85 4.75
N GLU A 78 8.24 -2.63 4.78
CA GLU A 78 7.32 -2.09 3.78
C GLU A 78 8.00 -0.94 3.06
N THR A 79 7.90 -0.95 1.73
CA THR A 79 8.35 0.16 0.89
C THR A 79 7.14 0.79 0.23
N PHE A 80 6.94 2.08 0.45
CA PHE A 80 5.83 2.86 -0.08
C PHE A 80 6.31 3.74 -1.23
N PHE A 81 5.52 3.80 -2.30
CA PHE A 81 5.85 4.56 -3.50
C PHE A 81 4.76 5.60 -3.78
N SER A 82 5.14 6.87 -3.93
CA SER A 82 4.21 7.92 -4.34
C SER A 82 4.14 8.05 -5.87
N ARG A 83 3.06 8.65 -6.39
CA ARG A 83 2.97 8.96 -7.83
C ARG A 83 3.99 9.99 -8.31
N ALA A 84 4.56 10.76 -7.38
CA ALA A 84 5.61 11.72 -7.66
C ALA A 84 7.01 11.07 -7.67
N GLY A 85 7.11 9.73 -7.54
CA GLY A 85 8.39 9.00 -7.56
C GLY A 85 9.15 9.01 -6.23
N LYS A 86 8.52 9.43 -5.13
CA LYS A 86 9.13 9.36 -3.79
C LYS A 86 8.96 7.96 -3.21
N GLN A 87 10.03 7.44 -2.62
CA GLN A 87 10.06 6.15 -1.94
C GLN A 87 10.30 6.34 -0.44
N LEU A 88 9.62 5.54 0.38
CA LEU A 88 9.82 5.48 1.84
C LEU A 88 9.83 4.03 2.30
N THR A 89 10.83 3.63 3.09
CA THR A 89 10.95 2.26 3.59
C THR A 89 10.89 2.23 5.11
N SER A 90 10.06 1.34 5.66
CA SER A 90 9.97 1.12 7.11
C SER A 90 11.16 0.31 7.63
N GLN A 91 11.28 0.22 8.95
CA GLN A 91 12.17 -0.76 9.56
C GLN A 91 11.63 -2.18 9.33
N ALA A 92 12.52 -3.17 9.39
CA ALA A 92 12.16 -4.58 9.44
C ALA A 92 11.26 -4.87 10.65
N LYS A 93 10.27 -5.76 10.46
CA LYS A 93 9.32 -6.16 11.51
C LYS A 93 9.82 -7.40 12.28
N TYR A 94 10.69 -8.20 11.67
CA TYR A 94 11.27 -9.40 12.28
C TYR A 94 12.66 -9.72 11.69
N SER A 95 13.39 -10.62 12.34
CA SER A 95 14.67 -11.12 11.83
C SER A 95 14.49 -11.83 10.49
N ALA A 96 15.43 -11.63 9.58
CA ALA A 96 15.36 -12.16 8.22
C ALA A 96 15.10 -13.68 8.19
N ILE A 97 14.17 -14.09 7.33
CA ILE A 97 13.87 -15.48 6.98
C ILE A 97 14.30 -15.76 5.54
N ALA A 98 14.66 -17.02 5.26
CA ALA A 98 15.02 -17.45 3.91
C ALA A 98 13.78 -17.58 3.02
N VAL A 99 13.88 -17.09 1.78
CA VAL A 99 12.88 -17.28 0.72
C VAL A 99 13.34 -18.42 -0.17
N SER A 100 12.43 -19.34 -0.50
CA SER A 100 12.69 -20.45 -1.43
C SER A 100 12.99 -19.92 -2.83
N GLU A 101 13.98 -20.50 -3.52
CA GLU A 101 14.21 -20.25 -4.94
C GLU A 101 13.16 -20.92 -5.84
N GLN A 102 12.51 -21.97 -5.34
CA GLN A 102 11.48 -22.70 -6.05
C GLN A 102 10.10 -22.14 -5.72
N VAL A 103 9.33 -21.85 -6.76
CA VAL A 103 7.95 -21.35 -6.65
C VAL A 103 6.99 -22.53 -6.51
N ASP A 104 6.17 -22.49 -5.47
CA ASP A 104 5.05 -23.40 -5.27
C ASP A 104 3.73 -22.62 -5.27
N LEU A 105 3.06 -22.60 -6.43
CA LEU A 105 1.83 -21.82 -6.62
C LEU A 105 0.66 -22.37 -5.78
N GLU A 106 0.57 -23.68 -5.60
CA GLU A 106 -0.55 -24.28 -4.87
C GLU A 106 -0.41 -24.04 -3.36
N ALA A 107 0.80 -24.19 -2.82
CA ALA A 107 1.09 -23.81 -1.43
C ALA A 107 0.82 -22.31 -1.19
N LEU A 108 1.16 -21.43 -2.15
CA LEU A 108 0.85 -20.00 -2.05
C LEU A 108 -0.66 -19.76 -1.99
N LYS A 109 -1.45 -20.40 -2.86
CA LYS A 109 -2.92 -20.25 -2.86
C LYS A 109 -3.55 -20.73 -1.56
N GLU A 110 -3.05 -21.83 -0.99
CA GLU A 110 -3.49 -22.32 0.32
C GLU A 110 -3.20 -21.32 1.44
N ALA A 111 -1.99 -20.75 1.46
CA ALA A 111 -1.61 -19.71 2.41
C ALA A 111 -2.48 -18.45 2.28
N ILE A 112 -2.74 -18.00 1.04
CA ILE A 112 -3.64 -16.86 0.77
C ILE A 112 -5.05 -17.13 1.30
N LYS A 113 -5.60 -18.31 1.01
CA LYS A 113 -6.92 -18.72 1.49
C LYS A 113 -6.98 -18.73 3.03
N ALA A 114 -5.96 -19.30 3.67
CA ALA A 114 -5.88 -19.36 5.13
C ALA A 114 -5.83 -17.97 5.76
N ARG A 115 -4.99 -17.07 5.23
CA ARG A 115 -4.93 -15.66 5.66
C ARG A 115 -6.28 -14.97 5.49
N ASN A 116 -6.91 -15.06 4.32
CA ASN A 116 -8.18 -14.38 4.04
C ASN A 116 -9.32 -14.87 4.96
N SER A 117 -9.26 -16.11 5.43
CA SER A 117 -10.20 -16.65 6.44
C SER A 117 -9.84 -16.33 7.90
N GLY A 118 -8.70 -15.67 8.16
CA GLY A 118 -8.20 -15.41 9.51
C GLY A 118 -7.66 -16.66 10.24
N MET A 119 -7.39 -17.77 9.54
CA MET A 119 -6.87 -19.00 10.15
C MET A 119 -5.39 -18.91 10.55
N ILE A 120 -4.63 -18.02 9.90
CA ILE A 120 -3.21 -17.80 10.17
C ILE A 120 -2.94 -16.31 10.34
N ASP A 121 -2.01 -15.98 11.24
CA ASP A 121 -1.57 -14.62 11.44
C ASP A 121 -0.58 -14.14 10.35
N PHE A 122 -0.31 -12.84 10.35
CA PHE A 122 0.60 -12.20 9.41
C PHE A 122 2.01 -12.85 9.35
N LYS A 123 2.58 -13.20 10.52
CA LYS A 123 3.93 -13.79 10.58
C LYS A 123 3.94 -15.20 9.97
N THR A 124 2.93 -16.00 10.30
CA THR A 124 2.75 -17.36 9.76
C THR A 124 2.51 -17.30 8.26
N PHE A 125 1.71 -16.34 7.79
CA PHE A 125 1.53 -16.10 6.36
C PHE A 125 2.86 -15.76 5.65
N CYS A 126 3.67 -14.85 6.20
CA CYS A 126 4.98 -14.52 5.62
C CYS A 126 5.88 -15.77 5.53
N GLN A 127 5.91 -16.62 6.57
CA GLN A 127 6.69 -17.85 6.55
C GLN A 127 6.23 -18.84 5.47
N GLN A 128 4.91 -18.99 5.28
CA GLN A 128 4.37 -19.87 4.24
C GLN A 128 4.60 -19.29 2.83
N ALA A 129 4.46 -17.98 2.67
CA ALA A 129 4.77 -17.29 1.42
C ALA A 129 6.27 -17.42 1.07
N ALA A 130 7.18 -17.28 2.04
CA ALA A 130 8.62 -17.46 1.85
C ALA A 130 8.96 -18.86 1.36
N LYS A 131 8.36 -19.88 2.00
CA LYS A 131 8.51 -21.30 1.60
C LYS A 131 7.96 -21.56 0.20
N SER A 132 6.93 -20.83 -0.22
CA SER A 132 6.31 -20.92 -1.55
C SER A 132 7.07 -20.13 -2.62
N GLY A 133 8.19 -19.47 -2.27
CA GLY A 133 9.04 -18.73 -3.17
C GLY A 133 8.65 -17.27 -3.41
N VAL A 134 7.80 -16.69 -2.56
CA VAL A 134 7.46 -15.27 -2.61
C VAL A 134 8.56 -14.44 -1.95
N ASN A 135 9.17 -13.54 -2.72
CA ASN A 135 10.16 -12.57 -2.25
C ASN A 135 9.50 -11.33 -1.65
N TYR A 136 8.51 -10.79 -2.35
CA TYR A 136 7.69 -9.67 -1.90
C TYR A 136 6.31 -9.74 -2.55
N TRP A 137 5.36 -8.98 -2.02
CA TRP A 137 4.13 -8.68 -2.75
C TRP A 137 3.90 -7.18 -2.85
N GLN A 138 3.30 -6.77 -3.96
CA GLN A 138 2.92 -5.40 -4.25
C GLN A 138 1.43 -5.22 -4.07
N VAL A 139 1.02 -4.21 -3.32
CA VAL A 139 -0.38 -3.78 -3.22
C VAL A 139 -0.55 -2.51 -4.04
N GLN A 140 -1.36 -2.59 -5.11
CA GLN A 140 -1.70 -1.45 -5.95
C GLN A 140 -2.86 -0.67 -5.37
N VAL A 141 -2.65 0.61 -5.06
CA VAL A 141 -3.65 1.47 -4.39
C VAL A 141 -4.83 1.80 -5.30
N GLU A 142 -4.58 2.08 -6.59
CA GLU A 142 -5.64 2.37 -7.56
C GLU A 142 -6.31 1.13 -8.11
N GLY A 143 -5.50 0.16 -8.55
CA GLY A 143 -5.97 -1.09 -9.15
C GLY A 143 -6.63 -2.03 -8.17
N LEU A 144 -6.50 -1.76 -6.85
CA LEU A 144 -7.01 -2.62 -5.80
C LEU A 144 -6.60 -4.07 -6.07
N SER A 145 -5.30 -4.30 -6.20
CA SER A 145 -4.74 -5.64 -6.42
C SER A 145 -3.56 -5.93 -5.51
N CYS A 146 -3.37 -7.20 -5.18
CA CYS A 146 -2.17 -7.72 -4.52
C CYS A 146 -1.49 -8.70 -5.47
N THR A 147 -0.23 -8.44 -5.80
CA THR A 147 0.55 -9.25 -6.75
C THR A 147 1.81 -9.78 -6.08
N TYR A 148 2.05 -11.08 -6.20
CA TYR A 148 3.14 -11.79 -5.53
C TYR A 148 4.29 -12.03 -6.49
N PHE A 149 5.52 -11.72 -6.06
CA PHE A 149 6.70 -11.79 -6.90
C PHE A 149 7.73 -12.76 -6.34
N SER A 150 8.36 -13.51 -7.24
CA SER A 150 9.49 -14.39 -6.93
C SER A 150 10.81 -13.62 -6.78
N LEU A 151 11.87 -14.31 -6.32
CA LEU A 151 13.24 -13.76 -6.29
C LEU A 151 13.75 -13.29 -7.66
N ALA A 152 13.23 -13.87 -8.75
CA ALA A 152 13.54 -13.46 -10.12
C ALA A 152 12.65 -12.30 -10.62
N ASN A 153 11.91 -11.62 -9.73
CA ASN A 153 10.94 -10.57 -10.03
C ASN A 153 9.85 -10.99 -11.05
N LYS A 154 9.54 -12.29 -11.10
CA LYS A 154 8.42 -12.82 -11.90
C LYS A 154 7.16 -12.89 -11.05
N VAL A 155 6.03 -12.51 -11.64
CA VAL A 155 4.70 -12.68 -11.05
C VAL A 155 4.42 -14.16 -10.83
N ILE A 156 4.09 -14.51 -9.59
CA ILE A 156 3.65 -15.86 -9.20
C ILE A 156 2.12 -15.93 -9.25
N HIS A 157 1.46 -14.95 -8.62
CA HIS A 157 0.01 -14.89 -8.50
C HIS A 157 -0.44 -13.43 -8.34
N SER A 158 -1.71 -13.15 -8.66
CA SER A 158 -2.33 -11.86 -8.38
C SER A 158 -3.79 -12.05 -7.99
N GLU A 159 -4.23 -11.31 -6.99
CA GLU A 159 -5.63 -11.24 -6.56
C GLU A 159 -6.13 -9.79 -6.60
N THR A 160 -7.40 -9.61 -6.90
CA THR A 160 -8.08 -8.30 -6.81
C THR A 160 -8.77 -8.23 -5.46
N TYR A 161 -8.66 -7.08 -4.79
CA TYR A 161 -9.39 -6.84 -3.55
C TYR A 161 -10.89 -6.77 -3.84
N THR A 162 -11.64 -7.53 -3.06
CA THR A 162 -13.08 -7.40 -2.89
C THR A 162 -13.35 -7.10 -1.41
N ASP A 163 -14.52 -6.57 -1.08
CA ASP A 163 -14.91 -6.31 0.32
C ASP A 163 -14.92 -7.58 1.22
N GLN A 164 -14.70 -8.76 0.65
CA GLN A 164 -14.64 -10.05 1.34
C GLN A 164 -13.22 -10.54 1.68
N ASN A 165 -12.17 -9.90 1.15
CA ASN A 165 -10.76 -10.30 1.35
C ASN A 165 -9.99 -9.20 2.09
N ILE A 166 -10.40 -8.91 3.33
CA ILE A 166 -9.79 -7.88 4.16
C ILE A 166 -8.59 -8.49 4.90
N PHE A 167 -7.40 -7.97 4.65
CA PHE A 167 -6.16 -8.39 5.29
C PHE A 167 -6.14 -7.93 6.75
N TYR A 168 -5.96 -8.85 7.70
CA TYR A 168 -5.12 -8.71 8.89
C TYR A 168 -4.63 -10.10 9.32
#